data_AF-A0A927SAA8-F1
#
_entry.id   AF-A0A927SAA8-F1
#
_cell.length_a   1.000
_cell.length_b   1.000
_cell.length_c   1.000
_cell.angle_alpha   90.00
_cell.angle_beta   90.00
_cell.angle_gamma   90.00
#
_symmetry.space_group_name_H-M   'P 1'
#
loop_
_entity.id
_entity.type
_entity.pdbx_description
1 polymer ?
#
loop_
_entity_poly.entity_id
_entity_poly.type
_entity_poly.pdbx_seq_one_letter_code
_entity_poly.pdbx_strand_id
1 'polypeptide(L)'
;MLIKVTDIPGRNELRKKAGRSLMVEEFLKSGFRFAEVTLEGADTPRRAYNGLMMAIRRQYPDECAVVWRHGRIFLMRLEENENDDK
;
A
#
# COMPACT_ATOMS: atom_id res chain seq x y z
N MET A 1 -19.88 -0.68 14.78
CA MET A 1 -19.84 -1.49 13.55
C MET A 1 -18.45 -2.11 13.46
N LEU A 2 -18.29 -3.36 13.91
CA LEU A 2 -17.01 -4.07 13.86
C LEU A 2 -16.83 -4.60 12.43
N ILE A 3 -15.90 -4.02 11.67
CA ILE A 3 -15.51 -4.58 10.38
C ILE A 3 -14.76 -5.88 10.67
N LYS A 4 -15.47 -7.01 10.55
CA LYS A 4 -14.89 -8.35 10.50
C LYS A 4 -13.98 -8.40 9.28
N VAL A 5 -12.67 -8.36 9.51
CA VAL A 5 -11.65 -8.67 8.52
C VAL A 5 -11.72 -10.18 8.29
N THR A 6 -12.67 -10.62 7.47
CA THR A 6 -12.76 -12.00 7.01
C THR A 6 -11.96 -12.14 5.73
N ASP A 7 -11.05 -13.12 5.79
CA ASP A 7 -10.20 -13.67 4.73
C ASP A 7 -8.91 -12.91 4.33
N ILE A 8 -7.78 -13.45 4.81
CA ILE A 8 -6.45 -13.33 4.18
C ILE A 8 -6.10 -14.71 3.58
N PRO A 9 -6.60 -15.11 2.40
CA PRO A 9 -6.10 -16.26 1.67
C PRO A 9 -5.04 -15.75 0.69
N GLY A 10 -3.77 -16.08 0.95
CA GLY A 10 -2.64 -15.62 0.14
C GLY A 10 -2.08 -14.30 0.65
N ARG A 11 -1.05 -14.39 1.49
CA ARG A 11 -0.18 -13.26 1.78
C ARG A 11 0.40 -12.74 0.47
N ASN A 12 -0.17 -11.68 -0.06
CA ASN A 12 0.40 -10.94 -1.18
C ASN A 12 1.60 -10.14 -0.68
N GLU A 13 2.70 -10.84 -0.42
CA GLU A 13 3.99 -10.28 -0.01
C GLU A 13 4.67 -9.64 -1.23
N LEU A 14 4.74 -8.31 -1.27
CA LEU A 14 5.63 -7.61 -2.19
C LEU A 14 7.07 -7.73 -1.65
N ARG A 15 7.84 -8.67 -2.17
CA ARG A 15 9.27 -8.84 -1.83
C ARG A 15 10.12 -7.93 -2.71
N LYS A 16 10.98 -7.15 -2.06
CA LYS A 16 11.68 -6.02 -2.66
C LYS A 16 12.79 -6.49 -3.61
N LYS A 17 12.63 -6.26 -4.92
CA LYS A 17 13.78 -6.26 -5.86
C LYS A 17 14.12 -4.90 -6.48
N ALA A 18 13.33 -3.85 -6.29
CA ALA A 18 13.75 -2.50 -6.68
C ALA A 18 13.13 -1.38 -5.84
N GLY A 19 13.46 -0.13 -6.18
CA GLY A 19 13.14 1.09 -5.42
C GLY A 19 11.66 1.29 -5.09
N ARG A 20 11.39 2.24 -4.19
CA ARG A 20 10.05 2.46 -3.61
C ARG A 20 8.96 2.74 -4.65
N SER A 21 9.29 3.42 -5.74
CA SER A 21 8.36 3.64 -6.86
C SER A 21 7.98 2.34 -7.58
N LEU A 22 8.94 1.42 -7.79
CA LEU A 22 8.64 0.13 -8.43
C LEU A 22 7.71 -0.70 -7.54
N MET A 23 7.89 -0.67 -6.22
CA MET A 23 7.00 -1.37 -5.30
C MET A 23 5.54 -0.88 -5.39
N VAL A 24 5.35 0.43 -5.56
CA VAL A 24 4.01 1.01 -5.76
C VAL A 24 3.45 0.60 -7.13
N GLU A 25 4.28 0.61 -8.17
CA GLU A 25 3.89 0.17 -9.51
C GLU A 25 3.51 -1.33 -9.55
N GLU A 26 4.27 -2.20 -8.88
CA GLU A 26 3.97 -3.63 -8.74
C GLU A 26 2.65 -3.84 -7.98
N PHE A 27 2.41 -3.07 -6.92
CA PHE A 27 1.12 -3.07 -6.23
C PHE A 27 -0.02 -2.67 -7.19
N LEU A 28 0.15 -1.61 -7.97
CA LEU A 28 -0.84 -1.15 -8.93
C LEU A 28 -1.04 -2.11 -10.12
N LYS A 29 -0.04 -2.91 -10.47
CA LYS A 29 -0.16 -3.98 -11.48
C LYS A 29 -0.78 -5.27 -10.95
N SER A 30 -0.63 -5.55 -9.66
CA SER A 30 -1.10 -6.80 -9.04
C SER A 30 -2.62 -6.97 -9.00
N GLY A 31 -3.39 -5.89 -9.19
CA GLY A 31 -4.85 -5.87 -8.98
C GLY A 31 -5.28 -5.93 -7.51
N PHE A 32 -4.36 -6.02 -6.55
CA PHE A 32 -4.72 -6.08 -5.13
C PHE A 32 -5.33 -4.77 -4.66
N ARG A 33 -6.41 -4.85 -3.87
CA ARG A 33 -6.98 -3.70 -3.17
C ARG A 33 -6.13 -3.27 -1.98
N PHE A 34 -5.46 -4.23 -1.34
CA PHE A 34 -4.67 -4.01 -0.14
C PHE A 34 -3.47 -4.97 -0.10
N ALA A 35 -2.29 -4.48 0.27
CA ALA A 35 -1.07 -5.29 0.36
C ALA A 35 -0.20 -4.86 1.55
N GLU A 36 0.33 -5.83 2.30
CA GLU A 36 1.31 -5.58 3.36
C GLU A 36 2.70 -5.37 2.76
N VAL A 37 3.36 -4.29 3.15
CA VAL A 37 4.74 -4.01 2.77
C VAL A 37 5.68 -4.67 3.77
N THR A 38 6.42 -5.66 3.31
CA THR A 38 7.49 -6.29 4.10
C THR A 38 8.77 -5.47 3.94
N LEU A 39 9.35 -5.06 5.07
CA LEU A 39 10.61 -4.33 5.10
C LEU A 39 11.77 -5.33 5.17
N GLU A 40 12.63 -5.32 4.16
CA GLU A 40 13.87 -6.09 4.16
C GLU A 40 15.08 -5.14 4.36
N GLY A 41 16.01 -5.53 5.23
CA GLY A 41 17.26 -4.81 5.52
C GLY A 41 17.16 -3.77 6.65
N ALA A 42 18.08 -2.80 6.65
CA ALA A 42 18.20 -1.78 7.71
C ALA A 42 17.20 -0.61 7.60
N ASP A 43 16.17 -0.72 6.76
CA ASP A 43 15.20 0.36 6.56
C ASP A 43 14.23 0.39 7.75
N THR A 44 14.19 1.50 8.50
CA THR A 44 13.25 1.62 9.61
C THR A 44 11.82 1.78 9.06
N PRO A 45 10.78 1.33 9.78
CA PRO A 45 9.40 1.52 9.35
C PRO A 45 9.08 2.97 8.99
N ARG A 46 9.61 3.94 9.76
CA ARG A 46 9.43 5.36 9.47
C ARG A 46 10.04 5.80 8.13
N ARG A 47 11.26 5.35 7.81
CA ARG A 47 11.93 5.68 6.55
C ARG A 47 11.21 5.07 5.36
N ALA A 48 10.78 3.82 5.49
CA ALA A 48 10.01 3.14 4.47
C ALA A 48 8.67 3.82 4.21
N TYR A 49 7.92 4.14 5.28
CA TYR A 49 6.64 4.84 5.20
C TYR A 49 6.78 6.20 4.51
N ASN A 50 7.73 7.03 4.94
CA ASN A 50 7.94 8.35 4.34
C ASN A 50 8.34 8.25 2.86
N GLY A 51 9.20 7.30 2.51
CA GLY A 51 9.62 7.11 1.13
C GLY A 51 8.49 6.62 0.22
N LEU A 52 7.61 5.73 0.72
CA LEU A 52 6.42 5.30 -0.01
C LEU A 52 5.41 6.45 -0.15
N MET A 53 5.18 7.22 0.91
CA MET A 53 4.33 8.40 0.86
C MET A 53 4.80 9.40 -0.20
N MET A 54 6.11 9.67 -0.26
CA MET A 54 6.67 10.56 -1.29
C MET A 54 6.54 10.00 -2.71
N ALA A 55 6.75 8.69 -2.89
CA ALA A 55 6.59 8.06 -4.20
C ALA A 55 5.14 8.15 -4.70
N ILE A 56 4.19 7.81 -3.84
CA ILE A 56 2.75 7.88 -4.13
C ILE A 56 2.34 9.31 -4.46
N ARG A 57 2.64 10.29 -3.59
CA ARG A 57 2.27 11.69 -3.82
C ARG A 57 2.82 12.26 -5.14
N ARG A 58 3.96 11.75 -5.60
CA ARG A 58 4.61 12.24 -6.82
C ARG A 58 4.06 11.59 -8.09
N GLN A 59 3.67 10.32 -8.04
CA GLN A 59 3.40 9.52 -9.24
C GLN A 59 1.97 8.99 -9.31
N TYR A 60 1.37 8.66 -8.17
CA TYR A 60 0.11 7.92 -8.07
C TYR A 60 -0.80 8.47 -6.95
N PRO A 61 -0.99 9.81 -6.81
CA PRO A 61 -1.66 10.40 -5.65
C PRO A 61 -3.13 10.00 -5.54
N ASP A 62 -3.79 9.74 -6.67
CA ASP A 62 -5.22 9.44 -6.74
C ASP A 62 -5.51 7.94 -6.90
N GLU A 63 -4.48 7.12 -7.10
CA GLU A 63 -4.64 5.67 -7.35
C GLU A 63 -4.42 4.83 -6.09
N CYS A 64 -3.58 5.30 -5.16
CA CYS A 64 -3.26 4.53 -3.97
C CYS A 64 -2.81 5.41 -2.79
N ALA A 65 -2.82 4.81 -1.60
CA ALA A 65 -2.36 5.42 -0.37
C ALA A 65 -1.49 4.44 0.42
N VAL A 66 -0.61 5.01 1.26
CA VAL A 66 0.16 4.25 2.24
C VAL A 66 -0.44 4.42 3.64
N VAL A 67 -0.64 3.30 4.32
CA VAL A 67 -1.26 3.24 5.65
C VAL A 67 -0.29 2.58 6.63
N TRP A 68 -0.14 3.17 7.82
CA TRP A 68 0.64 2.57 8.91
C TRP A 68 -0.30 2.18 10.05
N ARG A 69 -0.39 0.87 10.34
CA ARG A 69 -1.21 0.32 11.43
C ARG A 69 -0.44 -0.78 12.16
N HIS A 70 -0.50 -0.79 13.50
CA HIS A 70 0.09 -1.84 14.34
C HIS A 70 1.57 -2.17 14.01
N GLY A 71 2.37 -1.16 13.72
CA GLY A 71 3.79 -1.35 13.37
C GLY A 71 4.04 -1.84 11.94
N ARG A 72 3.00 -2.07 11.14
CA ARG A 72 3.07 -2.56 9.76
C ARG A 72 2.62 -1.50 8.77
N ILE A 73 3.18 -1.57 7.57
CA ILE A 73 2.91 -0.63 6.48
C ILE A 73 2.11 -1.38 5.42
N PHE A 74 1.11 -0.70 4.87
CA PHE A 74 0.25 -1.26 3.84
C PHE A 74 0.09 -0.28 2.69
N LEU A 75 -0.06 -0.83 1.49
CA LEU A 75 -0.54 -0.10 0.31
C LEU A 75 -2.01 -0.44 0.11
N MET A 76 -2.80 0.58 -0.19
CA MET A 76 -4.25 0.47 -0.42
C MET A 76 -4.59 1.23 -1.69
N ARG A 77 -5.45 0.66 -2.54
CA ARG A 77 -5.99 1.42 -3.68
C ARG A 77 -7.01 2.42 -3.20
N LEU A 78 -6.98 3.60 -3.81
CA LEU A 78 -8.07 4.54 -3.71
C LEU A 78 -9.07 4.12 -4.79
N GLU A 79 -10.28 3.76 -4.36
CA GLU A 79 -11.39 3.62 -5.29
C GLU A 79 -11.88 5.04 -5.59
N GLU A 80 -12.12 5.34 -6.87
CA GLU A 80 -12.93 6.49 -7.22
C GLU A 80 -14.27 6.31 -6.50
N ASN A 81 -14.59 7.19 -5.55
CA ASN A 81 -15.92 7.28 -5.00
C ASN A 81 -16.86 7.68 -6.16
N GLU A 82 -17.45 6.71 -6.85
CA GLU A 82 -18.60 6.92 -7.75
C GLU A 82 -19.90 7.25 -6.96
N ASN A 83 -19.81 7.82 -5.76
CA ASN A 83 -20.97 8.21 -4.98
C ASN A 83 -20.70 9.51 -4.21
N ASP A 84 -21.03 10.64 -4.84
CA ASP A 84 -21.62 11.79 -4.16
C ASP A 84 -22.44 12.65 -5.16
N ASP A 85 -23.21 11.98 -6.01
CA ASP A 85 -24.31 12.59 -6.78
C ASP A 85 -25.60 11.79 -6.52
N LYS A 86 -26.38 12.23 -5.51
CA LYS A 86 -27.84 12.08 -5.47
C LYS A 86 -28.48 12.95 -4.39
#